data_AF-A0A212J7Y4-F1
#
_entry.id   AF-A0A212J7Y4-F1
#
_cell.length_a   1.000
_cell.length_b   1.000
_cell.length_c   1.000
_cell.angle_alpha   90.00
_cell.angle_beta   90.00
_cell.angle_gamma   90.00
#
_symmetry.space_group_name_H-M   'P 1'
#
loop_
_entity.id
_entity.type
_entity.pdbx_description
1 polymer ?
#
loop_
_entity_poly.entity_id
_entity_poly.type
_entity_poly.pdbx_seq_one_letter_code
_entity_poly.pdbx_strand_id
1 'polypeptide(L)'
;MNDLLADTWKRSGYAVVPDQLRLPPKKLARLTRPVTSAGSESLLKYISEKCLTFVETGRALNIKSLKWLNERGVGKKDRTLAYTKDKKYVRYPLVPMQKTPLEHRGIYQLMVYFCKLGHIEFVYPETVGYMDGE
;
A
#
# COMPACT_ATOMS: atom_id res chain seq x y z
N MET A 1 -12.87 -6.53 6.67
CA MET A 1 -11.67 -5.64 6.53
C MET A 1 -10.84 -5.67 7.80
N ASN A 2 -11.49 -5.56 8.98
CA ASN A 2 -10.85 -5.91 10.24
C ASN A 2 -10.38 -7.35 10.28
N ASP A 3 -11.07 -8.28 9.59
CA ASP A 3 -10.66 -9.70 9.50
C ASP A 3 -9.31 -9.85 8.81
N LEU A 4 -9.06 -9.12 7.71
CA LEU A 4 -7.75 -9.11 7.05
C LEU A 4 -6.64 -8.61 8.00
N LEU A 5 -6.93 -7.59 8.81
CA LEU A 5 -5.97 -7.06 9.79
C LEU A 5 -5.76 -8.05 10.96
N ALA A 6 -6.81 -8.70 11.43
CA ALA A 6 -6.73 -9.70 12.48
C ALA A 6 -5.98 -10.96 12.01
N ASP A 7 -6.23 -11.42 10.79
CA ASP A 7 -5.56 -12.59 10.20
C ASP A 7 -4.07 -12.31 9.94
N THR A 8 -3.74 -11.13 9.43
CA THR A 8 -2.34 -10.71 9.27
C THR A 8 -1.62 -10.62 10.60
N TRP A 9 -2.27 -10.06 11.63
CA TRP A 9 -1.71 -9.97 12.97
C TRP A 9 -1.56 -11.35 13.62
N LYS A 10 -2.52 -12.25 13.45
CA LYS A 10 -2.42 -13.64 13.91
C LYS A 10 -1.27 -14.39 13.24
N ARG A 11 -1.07 -14.22 11.93
CA ARG A 11 0.04 -14.84 11.19
C ARG A 11 1.41 -14.28 11.61
N SER A 12 1.49 -13.02 12.02
CA SER A 12 2.71 -12.43 12.57
C SER A 12 2.96 -12.82 14.04
N GLY A 13 2.18 -13.75 14.60
CA GLY A 13 2.29 -14.17 16.01
C GLY A 13 1.91 -13.07 17.00
N TYR A 14 1.00 -12.18 16.59
CA TYR A 14 0.60 -10.98 17.33
C TYR A 14 1.73 -9.95 17.55
N ALA A 15 2.87 -10.08 16.87
CA ALA A 15 4.02 -9.19 17.06
C ALA A 15 3.87 -7.85 16.33
N VAL A 16 3.22 -7.84 15.14
CA VAL A 16 3.15 -6.66 14.28
C VAL A 16 1.76 -6.52 13.65
N VAL A 17 1.11 -5.38 13.90
CA VAL A 17 -0.14 -5.00 13.23
C VAL A 17 0.16 -4.17 11.97
N PRO A 18 -0.47 -4.44 10.81
CA PRO A 18 -0.28 -3.65 9.61
C PRO A 18 -0.74 -2.19 9.75
N ASP A 19 0.05 -1.24 9.24
CA ASP A 19 -0.23 0.20 9.25
C ASP A 19 -0.70 0.76 7.91
N GLN A 20 -0.45 0.04 6.81
CA GLN A 20 -0.86 0.42 5.46
C GLN A 20 -1.94 -0.52 4.94
N LEU A 21 -3.00 0.07 4.39
CA LEU A 21 -4.02 -0.65 3.64
C LEU A 21 -4.15 -0.07 2.22
N ARG A 22 -4.08 -0.95 1.22
CA ARG A 22 -4.16 -0.58 -0.19
C ARG A 22 -5.40 -1.18 -0.82
N LEU A 23 -6.16 -0.30 -1.48
CA LEU A 23 -7.42 -0.63 -2.13
C LEU A 23 -7.38 -0.26 -3.63
N PRO A 24 -8.19 -0.92 -4.46
CA PRO A 24 -8.43 -0.45 -5.82
C PRO A 24 -9.07 0.95 -5.82
N PRO A 25 -8.78 1.81 -6.82
CA PRO A 25 -9.32 3.17 -6.90
C PRO A 25 -10.86 3.22 -6.85
N LYS A 26 -11.54 2.26 -7.49
CA LYS A 26 -13.00 2.15 -7.48
C LYS A 26 -13.56 1.94 -6.06
N LYS A 27 -12.94 1.06 -5.27
CA LYS A 27 -13.36 0.79 -3.87
C LYS A 27 -13.07 1.98 -2.98
N LEU A 28 -11.91 2.63 -3.12
CA LEU A 28 -11.60 3.84 -2.36
C LEU A 28 -12.59 4.97 -2.65
N ALA A 29 -12.93 5.21 -3.92
CA ALA A 29 -13.90 6.23 -4.31
C ALA A 29 -15.29 6.00 -3.69
N ARG A 30 -15.68 4.75 -3.42
CA ARG A 30 -16.92 4.42 -2.69
C ARG A 30 -16.81 4.77 -1.20
N LEU A 31 -15.68 4.49 -0.56
CA LEU A 31 -15.45 4.75 0.86
C LEU A 31 -15.35 6.24 1.21
N THR A 32 -14.95 7.08 0.24
CA THR A 32 -14.89 8.53 0.40
C THR A 32 -16.27 9.19 0.35
N ARG A 33 -17.30 8.51 -0.16
CA ARG A 33 -18.66 9.07 -0.19
C ARG A 33 -19.23 9.15 1.23
N PRO A 34 -19.87 10.27 1.61
CA PRO A 34 -20.53 10.39 2.90
C PRO A 34 -21.68 9.38 2.98
N VAL A 35 -21.84 8.76 4.15
CA VAL A 35 -22.83 7.68 4.37
C VAL A 35 -24.26 8.25 4.50
N THR A 36 -24.40 9.54 4.83
CA THR A 36 -25.68 10.25 5.02
C THR A 36 -25.55 11.75 4.72
N SER A 37 -26.64 12.42 4.32
CA SER A 37 -26.65 13.89 4.10
C SER A 37 -26.42 14.72 5.37
N ALA A 38 -26.67 14.13 6.55
CA ALA A 38 -26.47 14.74 7.86
C ALA A 38 -25.23 14.24 8.62
N GLY A 39 -24.44 13.32 8.02
CA GLY A 39 -23.29 12.70 8.67
C GLY A 39 -21.98 13.34 8.21
N SER A 40 -21.36 14.13 9.08
CA SER A 40 -20.19 14.97 8.77
C SER A 40 -18.89 14.21 8.46
N GLU A 41 -18.86 12.89 8.58
CA GLU A 41 -17.63 12.10 8.42
C GLU A 41 -17.77 10.98 7.39
N SER A 42 -16.75 10.82 6.55
CA SER A 42 -16.70 9.76 5.54
C SER A 42 -16.43 8.40 6.20
N LEU A 43 -16.97 7.32 5.59
CA LEU A 43 -16.71 5.95 6.04
C LEU A 43 -15.20 5.65 6.10
N LEU A 44 -14.42 6.27 5.22
CA LEU A 44 -12.96 6.21 5.23
C LEU A 44 -12.37 6.70 6.56
N LYS A 45 -12.83 7.85 7.06
CA LYS A 45 -12.34 8.42 8.33
C LYS A 45 -12.69 7.51 9.50
N TYR A 46 -13.93 7.04 9.55
CA TYR A 46 -14.39 6.09 10.57
C TYR A 46 -13.51 4.82 10.60
N ILE A 47 -13.24 4.21 9.43
CA ILE A 47 -12.39 3.01 9.35
C ILE A 47 -10.96 3.33 9.78
N SER A 48 -10.41 4.48 9.40
CA SER A 48 -9.04 4.84 9.79
C SER A 48 -8.86 5.03 11.29
N GLU A 49 -9.89 5.53 11.99
CA GLU A 49 -9.85 5.88 13.41
C GLU A 49 -10.39 4.78 14.33
N LYS A 50 -11.24 3.87 13.84
CA LYS A 50 -11.84 2.77 14.61
C LYS A 50 -11.34 1.38 14.20
N CYS A 51 -10.16 1.29 13.61
CA CYS A 51 -9.53 0.02 13.25
C CYS A 51 -8.69 -0.58 14.38
N LEU A 52 -8.41 -1.88 14.26
CA LEU A 52 -7.53 -2.63 15.16
C LEU A 52 -6.15 -1.98 15.30
N THR A 53 -5.59 -1.46 14.20
CA THR A 53 -4.31 -0.74 14.18
C THR A 53 -4.32 0.46 15.12
N PHE A 54 -5.42 1.22 15.16
CA PHE A 54 -5.54 2.40 16.03
C PHE A 54 -5.61 2.00 17.51
N VAL A 55 -6.30 0.92 17.84
CA VAL A 55 -6.41 0.42 19.22
C VAL A 55 -5.05 -0.06 19.75
N GLU A 56 -4.30 -0.82 18.94
CA GLU A 56 -3.04 -1.43 19.37
C GLU A 56 -1.84 -0.47 19.32
N THR A 57 -1.78 0.42 18.32
CA THR A 57 -0.60 1.28 18.09
C THR A 57 -0.85 2.76 18.35
N GLY A 58 -2.10 3.17 18.55
CA GLY A 58 -2.50 4.57 18.67
C GLY A 58 -2.38 5.37 17.36
N ARG A 59 -2.07 4.71 16.23
CA ARG A 59 -1.87 5.36 14.92
C ARG A 59 -3.01 5.01 13.97
N ALA A 60 -3.51 6.02 13.28
CA ALA A 60 -4.55 5.83 12.28
C ALA A 60 -4.04 4.99 11.09
N LEU A 61 -4.88 4.08 10.61
CA LEU A 61 -4.56 3.24 9.47
C LEU A 61 -4.45 4.07 8.19
N ASN A 62 -3.34 3.92 7.47
CA ASN A 62 -3.11 4.66 6.24
C ASN A 62 -3.75 3.93 5.05
N ILE A 63 -4.92 4.42 4.62
CA ILE A 63 -5.68 3.85 3.52
C ILE A 63 -5.40 4.64 2.24
N LYS A 64 -4.85 3.98 1.22
CA LYS A 64 -4.55 4.59 -0.09
C LYS A 64 -4.98 3.72 -1.26
N SER A 65 -5.23 4.37 -2.40
CA SER A 65 -5.51 3.66 -3.64
C SER A 65 -4.23 3.13 -4.28
N LEU A 66 -4.34 1.98 -4.95
CA LEU A 66 -3.30 1.42 -5.80
C LEU A 66 -3.93 0.90 -7.09
N LYS A 67 -3.56 1.52 -8.23
CA LYS A 67 -4.11 1.18 -9.56
C LYS A 67 -3.98 -0.32 -9.88
N TRP A 68 -2.86 -0.91 -9.50
CA TRP A 68 -2.50 -2.27 -9.88
C TRP A 68 -3.27 -3.37 -9.17
N LEU A 69 -4.17 -3.04 -8.23
CA LEU A 69 -4.98 -4.01 -7.50
C LEU A 69 -6.33 -4.34 -8.16
N ASN A 70 -6.70 -3.60 -9.20
CA ASN A 70 -7.94 -3.85 -9.94
C ASN A 70 -7.86 -5.22 -10.65
N GLU A 71 -8.85 -6.07 -10.39
CA GLU A 71 -8.99 -7.39 -11.04
C GLU A 71 -7.78 -8.35 -10.90
N ARG A 72 -6.97 -8.18 -9.84
CA ARG A 72 -5.79 -9.04 -9.57
C ARG A 72 -6.07 -10.28 -8.74
N GLY A 73 -7.26 -10.37 -8.16
CA GLY A 73 -7.67 -11.49 -7.35
C GLY A 73 -8.08 -12.71 -8.16
N VAL A 74 -8.24 -13.85 -7.48
CA VAL A 74 -8.78 -15.06 -8.09
C VAL A 74 -10.15 -14.75 -8.71
N GLY A 75 -10.33 -15.10 -9.99
CA GLY A 75 -11.58 -14.82 -10.72
C GLY A 75 -11.76 -13.36 -11.15
N LYS A 76 -10.67 -12.61 -11.37
CA LYS A 76 -10.69 -11.18 -11.74
C LYS A 76 -11.33 -10.28 -10.67
N LYS A 77 -11.28 -10.74 -9.42
CA LYS A 77 -11.75 -10.01 -8.26
C LYS A 77 -10.79 -8.89 -7.87
N ASP A 78 -11.31 -7.89 -7.18
CA ASP A 78 -10.54 -6.74 -6.71
C ASP A 78 -9.73 -7.11 -5.46
N ARG A 79 -8.40 -6.96 -5.52
CA ARG A 79 -7.50 -7.34 -4.42
C ARG A 79 -7.32 -6.19 -3.42
N THR A 80 -7.31 -6.51 -2.14
CA THR A 80 -6.93 -5.61 -1.05
C THR A 80 -5.61 -6.10 -0.45
N LEU A 81 -4.71 -5.19 -0.10
CA LEU A 81 -3.40 -5.51 0.47
C LEU A 81 -3.18 -4.78 1.79
N ALA A 82 -2.79 -5.49 2.83
CA ALA A 82 -2.37 -4.96 4.13
C ALA A 82 -0.88 -5.28 4.37
N TYR A 83 -0.09 -4.28 4.74
CA TYR A 83 1.33 -4.46 5.06
C TYR A 83 1.83 -3.39 6.04
N THR A 84 3.00 -3.63 6.63
CA THR A 84 3.68 -2.63 7.46
C THR A 84 4.75 -1.88 6.68
N LYS A 85 4.70 -0.55 6.63
CA LYS A 85 5.73 0.28 5.97
C LYS A 85 6.94 0.48 6.88
N ASP A 86 7.77 -0.55 6.97
CA ASP A 86 9.11 -0.49 7.56
C ASP A 86 10.10 -1.20 6.65
N LYS A 87 11.30 -0.63 6.49
CA LYS A 87 12.42 -1.28 5.78
C LYS A 87 12.79 -2.61 6.43
N LYS A 88 12.45 -2.85 7.70
CA LYS A 88 12.63 -4.16 8.33
C LYS A 88 11.78 -5.26 7.69
N TYR A 89 10.57 -4.94 7.22
CA TYR A 89 9.59 -5.91 6.69
C TYR A 89 9.50 -5.89 5.16
N VAL A 90 9.45 -4.69 4.55
CA VAL A 90 9.31 -4.50 3.11
C VAL A 90 10.44 -3.62 2.59
N ARG A 91 11.26 -4.17 1.70
CA ARG A 91 12.42 -3.48 1.12
C ARG A 91 12.25 -3.31 -0.38
N TYR A 92 12.75 -2.19 -0.87
CA TYR A 92 12.90 -1.93 -2.29
C TYR A 92 14.33 -1.41 -2.53
N PRO A 93 15.29 -2.29 -2.85
CA PRO A 93 16.65 -1.88 -3.16
C PRO A 93 16.63 -1.09 -4.47
N LEU A 94 17.01 0.18 -4.36
CA LEU A 94 17.01 1.13 -5.46
C LEU A 94 18.31 1.92 -5.42
N VAL A 95 19.02 1.96 -6.55
CA VAL A 95 20.01 3.01 -6.80
C VAL A 95 19.27 4.16 -7.47
N PRO A 96 19.28 5.37 -6.88
CA PRO A 96 18.57 6.51 -7.45
C PRO A 96 19.08 6.80 -8.86
N MET A 97 18.21 7.39 -9.68
CA MET A 97 18.56 7.72 -11.05
C MET A 97 19.71 8.74 -11.08
N GLN A 98 20.79 8.36 -11.74
CA GLN A 98 21.97 9.18 -11.96
C GLN A 98 22.08 9.55 -13.42
N LYS A 99 22.71 10.70 -13.68
CA LYS A 99 23.02 11.17 -15.03
C LYS A 99 24.49 10.93 -15.33
N THR A 100 24.79 10.55 -16.56
CA THR A 100 26.14 10.66 -17.10
C THR A 100 26.51 12.13 -17.34
N PRO A 101 27.80 12.47 -17.46
CA PRO A 101 28.21 13.78 -17.95
C PRO A 101 27.56 14.12 -19.30
N LEU A 102 27.38 15.42 -19.54
CA LEU A 102 26.78 15.92 -20.77
C LEU A 102 27.75 15.74 -21.95
N GLU A 103 27.33 15.00 -22.97
CA GLU A 103 28.10 14.86 -24.19
C GLU A 103 27.49 15.71 -25.30
N HIS A 104 28.34 16.51 -25.96
CA HIS A 104 27.96 17.31 -27.11
C HIS A 104 28.26 16.53 -28.38
N ARG A 105 27.23 16.26 -29.19
CA ARG A 105 27.37 15.58 -30.48
C ARG A 105 26.73 16.41 -31.58
N GLY A 106 27.56 17.19 -32.27
CA GLY A 106 27.11 18.19 -33.24
C GLY A 106 26.31 19.28 -32.54
N ILE A 107 25.04 19.46 -32.95
CA ILE A 107 24.09 20.40 -32.33
C ILE A 107 23.30 19.80 -31.16
N TYR A 108 23.43 18.49 -30.91
CA TYR A 108 22.66 17.79 -29.89
C TYR A 108 23.45 17.64 -28.60
N GLN A 109 22.73 17.70 -27.49
CA GLN A 109 23.20 17.39 -26.15
C GLN A 109 22.62 16.05 -25.72
N LEU A 110 23.46 15.05 -25.54
CA LEU A 110 23.06 13.72 -25.08
C LEU A 110 23.41 13.56 -23.60
N MET A 111 22.45 13.04 -22.84
CA MET A 111 22.65 12.67 -21.46
C MET A 111 21.87 11.40 -21.16
N VAL A 112 22.59 10.36 -20.72
CA VAL A 112 21.99 9.09 -20.37
C VAL A 112 21.65 9.10 -18.89
N TYR A 113 20.41 8.77 -18.57
CA TYR A 113 19.98 8.49 -17.21
C TYR A 113 20.00 6.99 -16.98
N PHE A 114 20.62 6.56 -15.89
CA PHE A 114 20.62 5.15 -15.48
C PHE A 114 20.20 5.03 -14.03
N CYS A 115 19.54 3.92 -13.71
CA CYS A 115 19.18 3.53 -12.36
C CYS A 115 19.26 2.01 -12.26
N LYS A 116 19.39 1.49 -11.04
CA LYS A 116 19.28 0.05 -10.77
C LYS A 116 18.05 -0.15 -9.90
N LEU A 117 17.02 -0.75 -10.49
CA LEU A 117 15.78 -1.11 -9.82
C LEU A 117 15.88 -2.57 -9.38
N GLY A 118 15.86 -2.85 -8.09
CA GLY A 118 15.73 -4.20 -7.58
C GLY A 118 14.28 -4.68 -7.54
N HIS A 119 14.07 -5.93 -7.12
CA HIS A 119 12.73 -6.45 -6.84
C HIS A 119 12.30 -6.06 -5.42
N ILE A 120 10.99 -6.00 -5.19
CA ILE A 120 10.47 -5.82 -3.83
C ILE A 120 10.75 -7.10 -3.04
N GLU A 121 11.37 -6.95 -1.88
CA GLU A 121 11.71 -8.04 -0.98
C GLU A 121 10.81 -7.98 0.25
N PHE A 122 10.16 -9.09 0.54
CA PHE A 122 9.44 -9.32 1.80
C PHE A 122 10.36 -10.09 2.73
N VAL A 123 10.91 -9.42 3.73
CA VAL A 123 11.82 -10.06 4.71
C VAL A 123 11.03 -11.03 5.58
N TYR A 124 9.82 -10.63 5.97
CA TYR A 124 8.90 -11.39 6.80
C TYR A 124 7.54 -11.46 6.09
N PRO A 125 7.32 -12.46 5.21
CA PRO A 125 6.10 -12.56 4.40
C PRO A 125 4.82 -12.68 5.24
N GLU A 126 4.92 -13.19 6.46
CA GLU A 126 3.81 -13.31 7.42
C GLU A 126 3.20 -11.96 7.80
N THR A 127 3.98 -10.87 7.72
CA THR A 127 3.52 -9.50 8.01
C THR A 127 2.72 -8.85 6.87
N VAL A 128 2.58 -9.55 5.73
CA VAL A 128 1.87 -9.06 4.55
C VAL A 128 0.68 -9.94 4.24
N GLY A 129 -0.51 -9.38 4.22
CA GLY A 129 -1.74 -10.10 3.86
C GLY A 129 -2.45 -9.47 2.70
N TYR A 130 -3.13 -10.32 1.95
CA TYR A 130 -4.03 -9.89 0.90
C TYR A 130 -5.37 -10.59 1.06
N MET A 131 -6.42 -9.92 0.62
CA MET A 131 -7.75 -10.48 0.54
C MET A 131 -8.31 -10.13 -0.84
N ASP A 132 -8.80 -11.14 -1.53
CA ASP A 132 -9.53 -10.96 -2.77
C ASP A 132 -11.00 -10.74 -2.40
N GLY A 133 -11.52 -9.55 -2.68
CA GLY A 133 -12.90 -9.23 -2.38
C GLY A 133 -13.82 -9.60 -3.54
N GLU A 134 -15.08 -9.89 -3.25
CA GLU A 134 -16.15 -9.70 -4.24
C GLU A 134 -16.31 -8.24 -4.67
#